data_AF-F4CRW8-F1
#
_entry.id   AF-F4CRW8-F1
#
_cell.length_a   1.000
_cell.length_b   1.000
_cell.length_c   1.000
_cell.angle_alpha   90.00
_cell.angle_beta   90.00
_cell.angle_gamma   90.00
#
_symmetry.space_group_name_H-M   'P 1'
#
loop_
_entity.id
_entity.type
_entity.pdbx_description
1 polymer ?
#
loop_
_entity_poly.entity_id
_entity_poly.type
_entity_poly.pdbx_seq_one_letter_code
_entity_poly.pdbx_strand_id
1 'polypeptide(L)'
;MPHAEPETDPGNDPAELHDLVGRLGTGGLPAELLARLAVERDDTRDPFLADYLDGVLAASDTHLGLPLLERVRTAAALSAERLATLLVADVVAHKRAAEGGDPALRRRRVRHALRFVAVATGTRLADVDLPAFPDGPAAPWFARTVHPVTAGHDGYALVRVLQAREMLFTVLADDVRAATLAVGDGRPAEAAELVAHATTTFGRATMLSRVVAIPLAGDVRSARYERFAAACGPLGTRLREARPDTLAGAVAAEPDSDLVPALDRLDAARRRWAGRLAADAARDPLRLDRAA
;
A
#
# COMPACT_ATOMS: atom_id res chain seq x y z
N MET A 1 -39.10 28.37 18.42
CA MET A 1 -38.73 28.26 17.00
C MET A 1 -37.23 28.47 16.90
N PRO A 2 -36.41 27.42 17.08
CA PRO A 2 -34.97 27.55 16.92
C PRO A 2 -34.69 27.73 15.42
N HIS A 3 -33.93 28.77 15.10
CA HIS A 3 -33.42 29.02 13.76
C HIS A 3 -32.49 27.86 13.38
N ALA A 4 -32.86 27.13 12.33
CA ALA A 4 -31.96 26.18 11.69
C ALA A 4 -30.77 26.99 11.14
N GLU A 5 -29.56 26.64 11.58
CA GLU A 5 -28.33 27.08 10.95
C GLU A 5 -28.37 26.69 9.46
N PRO A 6 -27.85 27.52 8.55
CA PRO A 6 -27.85 27.19 7.14
C PRO A 6 -27.02 25.92 6.95
N GLU A 7 -27.65 24.84 6.50
CA GLU A 7 -26.96 23.69 5.91
C GLU A 7 -26.04 24.24 4.82
N THR A 8 -24.75 24.27 5.11
CA THR A 8 -23.71 24.48 4.11
C THR A 8 -23.87 23.36 3.09
N ASP A 9 -24.46 23.68 1.94
CA ASP A 9 -24.41 22.85 0.74
C ASP A 9 -22.92 22.53 0.52
N PRO A 10 -22.45 21.28 0.74
CA PRO A 10 -21.05 20.95 0.50
C PRO A 10 -20.81 21.18 -0.98
N GLY A 11 -20.00 22.20 -1.29
CA GLY A 11 -19.83 22.68 -2.65
C GLY A 11 -19.21 21.61 -3.53
N ASN A 12 -19.32 21.79 -4.84
CA ASN A 12 -18.62 20.99 -5.84
C ASN A 12 -17.08 21.16 -5.78
N ASP A 13 -16.51 21.63 -4.67
CA ASP A 13 -15.07 21.72 -4.44
C ASP A 13 -14.53 20.34 -3.97
N PRO A 14 -13.59 19.72 -4.71
CA PRO A 14 -12.97 18.47 -4.31
C PRO A 14 -12.26 18.52 -2.94
N ALA A 15 -11.90 19.69 -2.42
CA ALA A 15 -11.36 19.84 -1.07
C ALA A 15 -12.46 19.65 -0.01
N GLU A 16 -13.58 20.37 -0.13
CA GLU A 16 -14.71 20.29 0.80
C GLU A 16 -15.33 18.89 0.82
N LEU A 17 -15.48 18.28 -0.36
CA LEU A 17 -15.94 16.89 -0.47
C LEU A 17 -14.99 15.91 0.20
N HIS A 18 -13.67 16.10 0.07
CA HIS A 18 -12.69 15.24 0.73
C HIS A 18 -12.73 15.36 2.25
N ASP A 19 -12.91 16.56 2.79
CA ASP A 19 -13.08 16.77 4.22
C ASP A 19 -14.37 16.11 4.73
N LEU A 20 -15.46 16.21 3.95
CA LEU A 20 -16.73 15.55 4.29
C LEU A 20 -16.59 14.02 4.28
N VAL A 21 -15.96 13.45 3.25
CA VAL A 21 -15.62 12.02 3.17
C VAL A 21 -14.72 11.61 4.34
N GLY A 22 -13.77 12.46 4.73
CA GLY A 22 -12.91 12.23 5.88
C GLY A 22 -13.67 12.11 7.20
N ARG A 23 -14.71 12.93 7.39
CA ARG A 23 -15.54 12.96 8.60
C ARG A 23 -16.57 11.83 8.65
N LEU A 24 -17.30 11.62 7.56
CA LEU A 24 -18.45 10.70 7.52
C LEU A 24 -18.07 9.28 7.05
N GLY A 25 -16.95 9.15 6.33
CA GLY A 25 -16.65 7.99 5.53
C GLY A 25 -17.53 7.91 4.28
N THR A 26 -17.11 7.13 3.28
CA THR A 26 -17.86 6.96 2.03
C THR A 26 -19.24 6.32 2.24
N GLY A 27 -19.37 5.42 3.23
CA GLY A 27 -20.64 4.77 3.57
C GLY A 27 -21.62 5.64 4.37
N GLY A 28 -21.19 6.83 4.82
CA GLY A 28 -21.99 7.77 5.61
C GLY A 28 -22.51 8.98 4.82
N LEU A 29 -22.30 9.02 3.51
CA LEU A 29 -22.72 10.15 2.67
C LEU A 29 -24.23 10.11 2.36
N PRO A 30 -24.93 11.26 2.37
CA PRO A 30 -26.36 11.34 2.01
C PRO A 30 -26.64 10.88 0.58
N ALA A 31 -27.80 10.24 0.36
CA ALA A 31 -28.19 9.72 -0.95
C ALA A 31 -28.33 10.84 -2.01
N GLU A 32 -28.83 12.00 -1.61
CA GLU A 32 -28.99 13.18 -2.47
C GLU A 32 -27.63 13.71 -2.94
N LEU A 33 -26.62 13.70 -2.05
CA LEU A 33 -25.26 14.07 -2.39
C LEU A 33 -24.65 13.04 -3.36
N LEU A 34 -24.80 11.75 -3.10
CA LEU A 34 -24.30 10.69 -3.99
C LEU A 34 -24.92 10.81 -5.40
N ALA A 35 -26.21 11.12 -5.51
CA ALA A 35 -26.88 11.34 -6.79
C ALA A 35 -26.30 12.55 -7.55
N ARG A 36 -26.00 13.66 -6.86
CA ARG A 36 -25.34 14.83 -7.45
C ARG A 36 -23.93 14.53 -7.93
N LEU A 37 -23.15 13.83 -7.10
CA LEU A 37 -21.78 13.44 -7.43
C LEU A 37 -21.72 12.48 -8.62
N ALA A 38 -22.73 11.62 -8.79
CA ALA A 38 -22.84 10.76 -9.98
C ALA A 38 -23.04 11.57 -11.26
N VAL A 39 -23.89 12.62 -11.22
CA VAL A 39 -24.06 13.53 -12.37
C VAL A 39 -22.76 14.28 -12.66
N GLU A 40 -22.11 14.83 -11.62
CA GLU A 40 -20.82 15.52 -11.80
C GLU A 40 -19.73 14.59 -12.34
N ARG A 41 -19.75 13.32 -11.92
CA ARG A 41 -18.86 12.29 -12.42
C ARG A 41 -19.04 12.06 -13.93
N ASP A 42 -20.26 12.07 -14.43
CA ASP A 42 -20.55 11.90 -15.86
C ASP A 42 -20.19 13.14 -16.68
N ASP A 43 -20.32 14.33 -16.10
CA ASP A 43 -20.06 15.61 -16.77
C ASP A 43 -18.58 16.01 -16.78
N THR A 44 -17.80 15.57 -15.78
CA THR A 44 -16.40 16.02 -15.63
C THR A 44 -15.48 15.47 -16.71
N ARG A 45 -14.62 16.35 -17.22
CA ARG A 45 -13.50 16.00 -18.11
C ARG A 45 -12.15 16.00 -17.38
N ASP A 46 -12.12 16.41 -16.12
CA ASP A 46 -10.90 16.31 -15.31
C ASP A 46 -10.70 14.85 -14.89
N PRO A 47 -9.65 14.19 -15.38
CA PRO A 47 -9.44 12.79 -15.11
C PRO A 47 -9.07 12.50 -13.64
N PHE A 48 -8.56 13.49 -12.88
CA PHE A 48 -8.35 13.33 -11.44
C PHE A 48 -9.66 13.35 -10.67
N LEU A 49 -10.54 14.31 -11.01
CA LEU A 49 -11.86 14.39 -10.39
C LEU A 49 -12.69 13.15 -10.71
N ALA A 50 -12.62 12.66 -11.94
CA ALA A 50 -13.25 11.41 -12.36
C ALA A 50 -12.83 10.21 -11.48
N ASP A 51 -11.52 9.93 -11.37
CA ASP A 51 -11.02 8.82 -10.56
C ASP A 51 -11.34 8.99 -9.05
N TYR A 52 -11.35 10.23 -8.57
CA TYR A 52 -11.69 10.55 -7.18
C TYR A 52 -13.17 10.24 -6.90
N LEU A 53 -14.08 10.72 -7.75
CA LEU A 53 -15.52 10.50 -7.63
C LEU A 53 -15.87 9.01 -7.81
N ASP A 54 -15.20 8.29 -8.73
CA ASP A 54 -15.35 6.83 -8.84
C ASP A 54 -15.02 6.12 -7.52
N GLY A 55 -13.97 6.57 -6.83
CA GLY A 55 -13.59 6.07 -5.52
C GLY A 55 -14.63 6.36 -4.43
N VAL A 56 -15.19 7.57 -4.41
CA VAL A 56 -16.23 7.98 -3.46
C VAL A 56 -17.54 7.21 -3.67
N LEU A 57 -17.98 7.10 -4.93
CA LEU A 57 -19.27 6.49 -5.32
C LEU A 57 -19.29 4.97 -5.18
N ALA A 58 -18.14 4.30 -5.30
CA ALA A 58 -18.07 2.83 -5.24
C ALA A 58 -18.36 2.23 -3.86
N ALA A 59 -18.47 3.05 -2.81
CA ALA A 59 -18.89 2.75 -1.43
C ALA A 59 -18.17 1.62 -0.64
N SER A 60 -17.65 0.54 -1.25
CA SER A 60 -17.04 -0.59 -0.54
C SER A 60 -15.99 -1.43 -1.30
N ASP A 61 -15.74 -1.25 -2.60
CA ASP A 61 -14.84 -2.20 -3.31
C ASP A 61 -13.49 -1.59 -3.74
N THR A 62 -13.36 -0.26 -3.68
CA THR A 62 -12.16 0.48 -4.13
C THR A 62 -11.50 1.31 -3.02
N HIS A 63 -11.56 0.82 -1.78
CA HIS A 63 -11.02 1.46 -0.56
C HIS A 63 -9.60 2.04 -0.68
N LEU A 64 -8.79 1.55 -1.62
CA LEU A 64 -7.41 1.95 -1.82
C LEU A 64 -7.22 3.10 -2.82
N GLY A 65 -8.26 3.58 -3.51
CA GLY A 65 -8.14 4.70 -4.45
C GLY A 65 -7.07 4.49 -5.53
N LEU A 66 -6.84 3.23 -5.95
CA LEU A 66 -5.69 2.87 -6.80
C LEU A 66 -5.66 3.57 -8.17
N PRO A 67 -6.79 3.79 -8.87
CA PRO A 67 -6.80 4.56 -10.11
C PRO A 67 -6.27 5.98 -9.91
N LEU A 68 -6.83 6.72 -8.94
CA LEU A 68 -6.38 8.07 -8.61
C LEU A 68 -4.91 8.08 -8.18
N LEU A 69 -4.48 7.10 -7.38
CA LEU A 69 -3.09 6.98 -6.94
C LEU A 69 -2.12 6.77 -8.12
N GLU A 70 -2.47 5.93 -9.09
CA GLU A 70 -1.66 5.73 -10.30
C GLU A 70 -1.61 6.98 -11.18
N ARG A 71 -2.71 7.73 -11.25
CA ARG A 71 -2.75 9.01 -11.96
C ARG A 71 -1.84 10.03 -11.29
N VAL A 72 -1.92 10.16 -9.96
CA VAL A 72 -1.04 11.00 -9.15
C VAL A 72 0.43 10.61 -9.35
N ARG A 73 0.73 9.31 -9.31
CA ARG A 73 2.08 8.79 -9.55
C ARG A 73 2.62 9.22 -10.91
N THR A 74 1.81 9.02 -11.95
CA THR A 74 2.19 9.29 -13.34
C THR A 74 2.39 10.78 -13.57
N ALA A 75 1.47 11.62 -13.08
CA ALA A 75 1.55 13.07 -13.22
C ALA A 75 2.74 13.68 -12.44
N ALA A 76 3.14 13.07 -11.33
CA ALA A 76 4.32 13.46 -10.57
C ALA A 76 5.63 12.80 -11.07
N ALA A 77 5.59 12.05 -12.18
CA ALA A 77 6.72 11.31 -12.75
C ALA A 77 7.44 10.40 -11.71
N LEU A 78 6.68 9.79 -10.81
CA LEU A 78 7.22 8.94 -9.74
C LEU A 78 7.31 7.48 -10.19
N SER A 79 8.41 6.81 -9.82
CA SER A 79 8.44 5.34 -9.84
C SER A 79 7.49 4.79 -8.76
N ALA A 80 7.01 3.56 -8.97
CA ALA A 80 6.15 2.89 -7.99
C ALA A 80 6.88 2.72 -6.64
N GLU A 81 8.18 2.43 -6.64
CA GLU A 81 8.98 2.37 -5.41
C GLU A 81 9.12 3.71 -4.69
N ARG A 82 9.28 4.80 -5.44
CA ARG A 82 9.34 6.15 -4.87
C ARG A 82 8.00 6.52 -4.26
N LEU A 83 6.90 6.23 -4.95
CA LEU A 83 5.56 6.44 -4.41
C LEU A 83 5.32 5.58 -3.16
N ALA A 84 5.70 4.31 -3.15
CA ALA A 84 5.60 3.45 -1.96
C ALA A 84 6.34 4.04 -0.76
N THR A 85 7.51 4.66 -1.00
CA THR A 85 8.30 5.34 0.03
C THR A 85 7.62 6.59 0.55
N LEU A 86 7.05 7.41 -0.34
CA LEU A 86 6.28 8.60 0.02
C LEU A 86 5.03 8.25 0.83
N LEU A 87 4.28 7.21 0.42
CA LEU A 87 3.11 6.71 1.14
C LEU A 87 3.44 6.30 2.58
N VAL A 88 4.57 5.62 2.80
CA VAL A 88 5.00 5.23 4.16
C VAL A 88 5.57 6.41 4.95
N ALA A 89 6.22 7.37 4.31
CA ALA A 89 6.65 8.61 4.95
C ALA A 89 5.45 9.44 5.43
N ASP A 90 4.38 9.48 4.63
CA ASP A 90 3.13 10.15 4.94
C ASP A 90 2.43 9.54 6.17
N VAL A 91 2.53 8.21 6.37
CA VAL A 91 2.10 7.57 7.63
C VAL A 91 2.85 8.12 8.84
N VAL A 92 4.15 8.39 8.72
CA VAL A 92 4.94 8.96 9.82
C VAL A 92 4.49 10.39 10.10
N ALA A 93 4.33 11.22 9.06
CA ALA A 93 3.86 12.60 9.20
C ALA A 93 2.48 12.64 9.86
N HIS A 94 1.53 11.85 9.37
CA HIS A 94 0.18 11.74 9.92
C HIS A 94 0.19 11.27 11.38
N LYS A 95 0.94 10.22 11.72
CA LYS A 95 1.01 9.73 13.12
C LYS A 95 1.72 10.70 14.06
N ARG A 96 2.60 11.59 13.57
CA ARG A 96 3.20 12.66 14.38
C ARG A 96 2.22 13.80 14.64
N ALA A 97 1.37 14.13 13.68
CA ALA A 97 0.33 15.15 13.81
C ALA A 97 -0.90 14.70 14.62
N ALA A 98 -1.19 13.40 14.64
CA ALA A 98 -2.37 12.87 15.34
C ALA A 98 -2.30 13.06 16.87
N GLU A 99 -3.33 13.69 17.42
CA GLU A 99 -3.59 13.82 18.85
C GLU A 99 -4.40 12.60 19.35
N GLY A 100 -3.97 11.96 20.45
CA GLY A 100 -4.64 10.79 21.03
C GLY A 100 -4.14 9.40 20.57
N GLY A 101 -4.76 8.34 21.12
CA GLY A 101 -4.41 6.93 20.88
C GLY A 101 -3.28 6.36 21.77
N ASP A 102 -3.05 5.04 21.67
CA ASP A 102 -1.99 4.33 22.44
C ASP A 102 -0.59 4.85 22.01
N PRO A 103 0.14 5.56 22.89
CA PRO A 103 1.45 6.13 22.54
C PRO A 103 2.52 5.06 22.24
N ALA A 104 2.42 3.87 22.86
CA ALA A 104 3.36 2.78 22.63
C ALA A 104 3.16 2.19 21.24
N LEU A 105 1.90 1.94 20.86
CA LEU A 105 1.54 1.50 19.51
C LEU A 105 1.99 2.51 18.46
N ARG A 106 1.71 3.81 18.67
CA ARG A 106 2.13 4.89 17.78
C ARG A 106 3.65 4.92 17.58
N ARG A 107 4.43 4.88 18.67
CA ARG A 107 5.91 4.83 18.61
C ARG A 107 6.42 3.62 17.83
N ARG A 108 5.81 2.44 18.04
CA ARG A 108 6.16 1.21 17.33
C ARG A 108 5.93 1.35 15.83
N ARG A 109 4.75 1.83 15.41
CA ARG A 109 4.40 2.01 13.99
C ARG A 109 5.32 3.01 13.31
N VAL A 110 5.54 4.17 13.93
CA VAL A 110 6.48 5.19 13.43
C VAL A 110 7.88 4.61 13.26
N ARG A 111 8.38 3.86 14.24
CA ARG A 111 9.70 3.20 14.13
C ARG A 111 9.77 2.23 12.94
N HIS A 112 8.73 1.43 12.71
CA HIS A 112 8.72 0.49 11.58
C HIS A 112 8.58 1.20 10.23
N ALA A 113 7.78 2.25 10.13
CA ALA A 113 7.67 3.07 8.93
C ALA A 113 9.00 3.78 8.61
N LEU A 114 9.66 4.36 9.62
CA LEU A 114 10.99 4.96 9.45
C LEU A 114 12.04 3.93 9.01
N ARG A 115 11.99 2.69 9.51
CA ARG A 115 12.87 1.61 9.03
C ARG A 115 12.62 1.27 7.57
N PHE A 116 11.37 1.27 7.14
CA PHE A 116 11.03 1.06 5.73
C PHE A 116 11.62 2.18 4.85
N VAL A 117 11.44 3.44 5.26
CA VAL A 117 11.99 4.60 4.53
C VAL A 117 13.53 4.55 4.51
N ALA A 118 14.17 4.25 5.65
CA ALA A 118 15.63 4.11 5.76
C ALA A 118 16.19 3.10 4.75
N VAL A 119 15.57 1.92 4.66
CA VAL A 119 15.97 0.88 3.69
C VAL A 119 15.76 1.37 2.25
N ALA A 120 14.65 2.05 1.98
CA ALA A 120 14.32 2.54 0.63
C ALA A 120 15.27 3.66 0.15
N THR A 121 15.77 4.49 1.06
CA THR A 121 16.66 5.61 0.73
C THR A 121 18.13 5.31 0.96
N GLY A 122 18.46 4.11 1.45
CA GLY A 122 19.84 3.74 1.81
C GLY A 122 20.41 4.55 2.98
N THR A 123 19.55 5.13 3.83
CA THR A 123 19.95 5.99 4.95
C THR A 123 19.92 5.22 6.28
N ARG A 124 20.72 5.66 7.25
CA ARG A 124 20.62 5.12 8.62
C ARG A 124 19.35 5.64 9.27
N LEU A 125 18.71 4.82 10.11
CA LEU A 125 17.44 5.14 10.76
C LEU A 125 17.45 6.48 11.52
N ALA A 126 18.57 6.82 12.17
CA ALA A 126 18.72 8.06 12.94
C ALA A 126 18.81 9.31 12.04
N ASP A 127 19.17 9.14 10.78
CA ASP A 127 19.45 10.20 9.82
C ASP A 127 18.33 10.31 8.76
N VAL A 128 17.21 9.59 8.94
CA VAL A 128 16.10 9.59 7.98
C VAL A 128 15.43 10.96 7.99
N ASP A 129 15.62 11.69 6.90
CA ASP A 129 14.75 12.79 6.52
C ASP A 129 13.52 12.24 5.76
N LEU A 130 12.32 12.70 6.12
CA LEU A 130 11.10 12.19 5.51
C LEU A 130 10.92 12.80 4.13
N PRO A 131 10.83 12.00 3.06
CA PRO A 131 10.59 12.56 1.75
C PRO A 131 9.19 13.19 1.70
N ALA A 132 9.13 14.45 1.26
CA ALA A 132 7.88 15.13 0.95
C ALA A 132 7.38 14.75 -0.46
N PHE A 133 6.06 14.78 -0.65
CA PHE A 133 5.48 14.65 -1.97
C PHE A 133 5.88 15.88 -2.82
N PRO A 134 6.28 15.72 -4.09
CA PRO A 134 6.69 16.86 -4.92
C PRO A 134 5.57 17.88 -5.10
N ASP A 135 5.92 19.17 -5.09
CA ASP A 135 4.99 20.23 -5.47
C ASP A 135 4.54 20.07 -6.93
N GLY A 136 3.31 20.48 -7.22
CA GLY A 136 2.76 20.49 -8.58
C GLY A 136 1.28 20.12 -8.65
N PRO A 137 0.72 19.98 -9.86
CA PRO A 137 -0.71 19.74 -10.08
C PRO A 137 -1.24 18.46 -9.40
N ALA A 138 -0.39 17.46 -9.20
CA ALA A 138 -0.76 16.20 -8.55
C ALA A 138 -0.77 16.27 -7.01
N ALA A 139 -0.11 17.26 -6.41
CA ALA A 139 0.08 17.34 -4.96
C ALA A 139 -1.26 17.45 -4.19
N PRO A 140 -2.24 18.27 -4.61
CA PRO A 140 -3.55 18.33 -3.94
C PRO A 140 -4.29 16.99 -3.99
N TRP A 141 -4.08 16.19 -5.03
CA TRP A 141 -4.75 14.90 -5.22
C TRP A 141 -4.12 13.77 -4.41
N PHE A 142 -2.85 13.89 -4.03
CA PHE A 142 -2.17 12.85 -3.24
C PHE A 142 -2.84 12.59 -1.89
N ALA A 143 -3.30 13.63 -1.19
CA ALA A 143 -4.08 13.48 0.04
C ALA A 143 -5.43 12.79 -0.21
N ARG A 144 -6.06 13.09 -1.35
CA ARG A 144 -7.39 12.59 -1.75
C ARG A 144 -7.44 11.13 -2.17
N THR A 145 -6.29 10.49 -2.35
CA THR A 145 -6.18 9.04 -2.62
C THR A 145 -6.58 8.16 -1.44
N VAL A 146 -6.77 8.72 -0.24
CA VAL A 146 -7.20 7.96 0.95
C VAL A 146 -8.68 8.23 1.20
N HIS A 147 -9.50 7.19 1.04
CA HIS A 147 -10.92 7.24 1.35
C HIS A 147 -11.18 6.41 2.62
N PRO A 148 -11.33 7.01 3.80
CA PRO A 148 -11.71 6.26 4.97
C PRO A 148 -13.14 5.73 4.78
N VAL A 149 -13.34 4.43 5.00
CA VAL A 149 -14.68 3.81 4.95
C VAL A 149 -15.41 3.95 6.28
N THR A 150 -14.67 4.13 7.37
CA THR A 150 -15.20 4.59 8.66
C THR A 150 -14.26 5.66 9.23
N ALA A 151 -14.78 6.54 10.08
CA ALA A 151 -14.05 7.65 10.73
C ALA A 151 -12.96 7.19 11.75
N GLY A 152 -12.54 5.92 11.71
CA GLY A 152 -11.55 5.35 12.63
C GLY A 152 -10.13 5.83 12.36
N HIS A 153 -9.42 6.24 13.43
CA HIS A 153 -8.05 6.79 13.45
C HIS A 153 -6.93 5.90 12.85
N ASP A 154 -7.24 4.64 12.52
CA ASP A 154 -6.29 3.69 11.95
C ASP A 154 -6.55 3.36 10.47
N GLY A 155 -7.68 3.78 9.91
CA GLY A 155 -7.99 3.58 8.49
C GLY A 155 -6.96 4.21 7.57
N TYR A 156 -6.50 5.43 7.89
CA TYR A 156 -5.52 6.15 7.10
C TYR A 156 -4.19 5.38 6.94
N ALA A 157 -3.59 4.96 8.05
CA ALA A 157 -2.33 4.24 8.03
C ALA A 157 -2.45 2.88 7.34
N LEU A 158 -3.59 2.21 7.51
CA LEU A 158 -3.88 0.95 6.82
C LEU A 158 -3.96 1.17 5.30
N VAL A 159 -4.74 2.14 4.83
CA VAL A 159 -4.89 2.45 3.41
C VAL A 159 -3.53 2.81 2.79
N ARG A 160 -2.75 3.71 3.40
CA ARG A 160 -1.41 4.08 2.92
C ARG A 160 -0.46 2.88 2.83
N VAL A 161 -0.49 2.00 3.83
CA VAL A 161 0.34 0.78 3.84
C VAL A 161 -0.09 -0.19 2.75
N LEU A 162 -1.40 -0.37 2.54
CA LEU A 162 -1.93 -1.21 1.47
C LEU A 162 -1.59 -0.62 0.10
N GLN A 163 -1.78 0.68 -0.12
CA GLN A 163 -1.35 1.37 -1.33
C GLN A 163 0.16 1.19 -1.60
N ALA A 164 1.01 1.31 -0.58
CA ALA A 164 2.45 1.11 -0.72
C ALA A 164 2.78 -0.34 -1.08
N ARG A 165 2.07 -1.31 -0.49
CA ARG A 165 2.19 -2.74 -0.81
C ARG A 165 1.83 -3.00 -2.27
N GLU A 166 0.73 -2.41 -2.72
CA GLU A 166 0.28 -2.51 -4.10
C GLU A 166 1.32 -1.94 -5.08
N MET A 167 1.92 -0.79 -4.78
CA MET A 167 3.00 -0.21 -5.60
C MET A 167 4.22 -1.15 -5.70
N LEU A 168 4.64 -1.75 -4.58
CA LEU A 168 5.76 -2.70 -4.59
C LEU A 168 5.44 -3.98 -5.36
N PHE A 169 4.18 -4.45 -5.34
CA PHE A 169 3.79 -5.60 -6.15
C PHE A 169 3.76 -5.32 -7.65
N THR A 170 3.47 -4.09 -8.08
CA THR A 170 3.68 -3.69 -9.48
C THR A 170 5.14 -3.90 -9.88
N VAL A 171 6.07 -3.38 -9.08
CA VAL A 171 7.52 -3.50 -9.33
C VAL A 171 7.94 -4.97 -9.38
N LEU A 172 7.50 -5.77 -8.42
CA LEU A 172 7.80 -7.21 -8.39
C LEU A 172 7.30 -7.95 -9.63
N ALA A 173 6.07 -7.66 -10.07
CA ALA A 173 5.50 -8.28 -11.26
C ALA A 173 6.27 -7.89 -12.53
N ASP A 174 6.71 -6.64 -12.62
CA ASP A 174 7.47 -6.14 -13.75
C ASP A 174 8.89 -6.71 -13.78
N ASP A 175 9.58 -6.77 -12.64
CA ASP A 175 10.92 -7.36 -12.51
C ASP A 175 10.91 -8.85 -12.91
N VAL A 176 9.95 -9.64 -12.41
CA VAL A 176 9.85 -11.08 -12.72
C VAL A 176 9.54 -11.30 -14.20
N ARG A 177 8.64 -10.50 -14.78
CA ARG A 177 8.34 -10.58 -16.21
C ARG A 177 9.56 -10.23 -17.06
N ALA A 178 10.25 -9.13 -16.73
CA ALA A 178 11.45 -8.70 -17.43
C ALA A 178 12.58 -9.73 -17.30
N ALA A 179 12.76 -10.34 -16.11
CA ALA A 179 13.76 -11.38 -15.90
C ALA A 179 13.47 -12.61 -16.77
N THR A 180 12.20 -12.99 -16.88
CA THR A 180 11.76 -14.11 -17.72
C THR A 180 12.06 -13.85 -19.20
N LEU A 181 11.76 -12.64 -19.69
CA LEU A 181 12.10 -12.22 -21.06
C LEU A 181 13.61 -12.20 -21.27
N ALA A 182 14.39 -11.67 -20.33
CA ALA A 182 15.85 -11.64 -20.41
C ALA A 182 16.46 -13.06 -20.50
N VAL A 183 15.94 -14.03 -19.75
CA VAL A 183 16.35 -15.44 -19.90
C VAL A 183 16.01 -15.96 -21.29
N GLY A 184 14.78 -15.74 -21.76
CA GLY A 184 14.34 -16.16 -23.10
C GLY A 184 15.20 -15.59 -24.24
N ASP A 185 15.73 -14.38 -24.05
CA ASP A 185 16.60 -13.68 -25.00
C ASP A 185 18.11 -14.02 -24.82
N GLY A 186 18.47 -14.93 -23.92
CA GLY A 186 19.88 -15.29 -23.68
C GLY A 186 20.69 -14.23 -22.93
N ARG A 187 20.03 -13.40 -22.10
CA ARG A 187 20.63 -12.33 -21.27
C ARG A 187 20.59 -12.68 -19.77
N PRO A 188 21.31 -13.72 -19.30
CA PRO A 188 21.20 -14.22 -17.93
C PRO A 188 21.73 -13.25 -16.86
N ALA A 189 22.70 -12.39 -17.20
CA ALA A 189 23.22 -11.40 -16.27
C ALA A 189 22.16 -10.36 -15.88
N GLU A 190 21.40 -9.86 -16.87
CA GLU A 190 20.29 -8.94 -16.64
C GLU A 190 19.15 -9.59 -15.86
N ALA A 191 18.82 -10.85 -16.19
CA ALA A 191 17.84 -11.61 -15.41
C ALA A 191 18.26 -11.73 -13.93
N ALA A 192 19.55 -11.98 -13.65
CA ALA A 192 20.06 -12.07 -12.29
C ALA A 192 19.95 -10.74 -11.52
N GLU A 193 20.20 -9.61 -12.17
CA GLU A 193 20.03 -8.26 -11.59
C GLU A 193 18.56 -7.98 -11.27
N LEU A 194 17.64 -8.29 -12.20
CA LEU A 194 16.20 -8.12 -12.02
C LEU A 194 15.66 -8.97 -10.87
N VAL A 195 16.11 -10.23 -10.73
CA VAL A 195 15.70 -11.05 -9.58
C VAL A 195 16.32 -10.56 -8.27
N ALA A 196 17.56 -10.06 -8.28
CA ALA A 196 18.17 -9.46 -7.09
C ALA A 196 17.40 -8.19 -6.65
N HIS A 197 16.93 -7.38 -7.60
CA HIS A 197 16.06 -6.25 -7.34
C HIS A 197 14.71 -6.71 -6.75
N ALA A 198 14.04 -7.66 -7.39
CA ALA A 198 12.79 -8.26 -6.88
C ALA A 198 12.95 -8.83 -5.47
N THR A 199 14.11 -9.43 -5.15
CA THR A 199 14.45 -9.91 -3.81
C THR A 199 14.41 -8.81 -2.76
N THR A 200 15.04 -7.69 -3.08
CA THR A 200 15.12 -6.52 -2.21
C THR A 200 13.74 -5.89 -2.04
N THR A 201 12.99 -5.74 -3.14
CA THR A 201 11.62 -5.20 -3.17
C THR A 201 10.65 -6.05 -2.37
N PHE A 202 10.72 -7.38 -2.48
CA PHE A 202 9.89 -8.29 -1.71
C PHE A 202 10.21 -8.19 -0.21
N GLY A 203 11.50 -8.12 0.14
CA GLY A 203 11.95 -7.83 1.50
C GLY A 203 11.30 -6.57 2.07
N ARG A 204 11.27 -5.47 1.30
CA ARG A 204 10.60 -4.23 1.68
C ARG A 204 9.08 -4.41 1.83
N ALA A 205 8.42 -5.12 0.92
CA ALA A 205 6.98 -5.38 1.01
C ALA A 205 6.60 -6.13 2.29
N THR A 206 7.41 -7.10 2.73
CA THR A 206 7.15 -7.82 3.99
C THR A 206 7.27 -6.93 5.22
N MET A 207 8.10 -5.87 5.20
CA MET A 207 8.24 -4.94 6.34
C MET A 207 6.95 -4.18 6.64
N LEU A 208 6.07 -4.00 5.65
CA LEU A 208 4.81 -3.27 5.78
C LEU A 208 3.85 -3.91 6.79
N SER A 209 3.88 -5.23 6.93
CA SER A 209 3.12 -5.98 7.95
C SER A 209 3.47 -5.60 9.40
N ARG A 210 4.64 -4.99 9.63
CA ARG A 210 5.06 -4.48 10.94
C ARG A 210 4.59 -3.04 11.18
N VAL A 211 4.18 -2.31 10.14
CA VAL A 211 3.70 -0.93 10.23
C VAL A 211 2.23 -0.90 10.67
N VAL A 212 1.40 -1.76 10.10
CA VAL A 212 0.01 -1.99 10.53
C VAL A 212 -0.22 -3.49 10.57
N ALA A 213 -0.97 -3.96 11.56
CA ALA A 213 -1.47 -5.33 11.54
C ALA A 213 -2.48 -5.42 10.38
N ILE A 214 -2.01 -5.92 9.24
CA ILE A 214 -2.87 -6.16 8.07
C ILE A 214 -3.75 -7.35 8.46
N PRO A 215 -5.09 -7.20 8.56
CA PRO A 215 -5.95 -8.34 8.81
C PRO A 215 -5.67 -9.40 7.74
N LEU A 216 -5.17 -10.56 8.14
CA LEU A 216 -4.92 -11.71 7.25
C LEU A 216 -6.22 -12.44 6.86
N ALA A 217 -7.36 -11.75 6.93
CA ALA A 217 -8.66 -12.31 6.64
C ALA A 217 -8.98 -12.13 5.14
N GLY A 218 -8.78 -13.21 4.38
CA GLY A 218 -9.72 -13.74 3.39
C GLY A 218 -10.13 -12.93 2.16
N ASP A 219 -10.35 -11.62 2.24
CA ASP A 219 -11.21 -10.91 1.28
C ASP A 219 -10.55 -9.77 0.50
N VAL A 220 -9.31 -9.36 0.83
CA VAL A 220 -8.58 -8.40 0.00
C VAL A 220 -7.74 -9.15 -1.05
N ARG A 221 -8.41 -9.70 -2.06
CA ARG A 221 -7.74 -10.26 -3.25
C ARG A 221 -7.13 -9.13 -4.08
N SER A 222 -5.89 -8.78 -3.78
CA SER A 222 -5.14 -7.75 -4.51
C SER A 222 -4.95 -8.17 -5.97
N ALA A 223 -5.53 -7.43 -6.92
CA ALA A 223 -5.35 -7.67 -8.34
C ALA A 223 -3.88 -7.50 -8.80
N ARG A 224 -3.04 -6.75 -8.06
CA ARG A 224 -1.59 -6.65 -8.34
C ARG A 224 -0.83 -7.84 -7.77
N TYR A 225 -1.23 -8.34 -6.60
CA TYR A 225 -0.71 -9.60 -6.08
C TYR A 225 -1.03 -10.76 -7.02
N GLU A 226 -2.27 -10.86 -7.51
CA GLU A 226 -2.67 -11.90 -8.48
C GLU A 226 -1.86 -11.80 -9.79
N ARG A 227 -1.57 -10.59 -10.26
CA ARG A 227 -0.69 -10.37 -11.42
C ARG A 227 0.76 -10.79 -11.14
N PHE A 228 1.29 -10.48 -9.96
CA PHE A 228 2.61 -10.94 -9.54
C PHE A 228 2.65 -12.48 -9.45
N ALA A 229 1.66 -13.09 -8.81
CA ALA A 229 1.54 -14.54 -8.73
C ALA A 229 1.46 -15.15 -10.14
N ALA A 230 0.59 -14.65 -11.01
CA ALA A 230 0.51 -15.11 -12.40
C ALA A 230 1.85 -14.97 -13.17
N ALA A 231 2.59 -13.87 -12.96
CA ALA A 231 3.91 -13.67 -13.55
C ALA A 231 4.94 -14.72 -13.10
N CYS A 232 4.76 -15.32 -11.93
CA CYS A 232 5.60 -16.43 -11.45
C CYS A 232 5.26 -17.81 -12.07
N GLY A 233 4.30 -17.90 -13.02
CA GLY A 233 4.00 -19.14 -13.73
C GLY A 233 3.46 -20.27 -12.82
N PRO A 234 3.93 -21.53 -12.93
CA PRO A 234 3.51 -22.62 -12.04
C PRO A 234 3.69 -22.33 -10.55
N LEU A 235 4.66 -21.47 -10.19
CA LEU A 235 4.88 -21.00 -8.82
C LEU A 235 3.76 -20.05 -8.35
N GLY A 236 3.12 -19.36 -9.28
CA GLY A 236 1.96 -18.50 -9.06
C GLY A 236 0.73 -19.22 -8.52
N THR A 237 0.47 -20.43 -9.02
CA THR A 237 -0.61 -21.28 -8.49
C THR A 237 -0.34 -21.64 -7.02
N ARG A 238 0.91 -21.90 -6.66
CA ARG A 238 1.32 -22.21 -5.28
C ARG A 238 1.41 -20.98 -4.38
N LEU A 239 1.74 -19.80 -4.91
CA LEU A 239 1.65 -18.51 -4.19
C LEU A 239 0.20 -18.10 -3.91
N ARG A 240 -0.75 -18.57 -4.71
CA ARG A 240 -2.19 -18.40 -4.47
C ARG A 240 -2.71 -19.38 -3.41
N GLU A 241 -2.15 -20.58 -3.35
CA GLU A 241 -2.48 -21.61 -2.35
C GLU A 241 -1.76 -21.39 -1.00
N ALA A 242 -0.53 -20.89 -1.03
CA ALA A 242 0.21 -20.46 0.14
C ALA A 242 -0.36 -19.13 0.63
N ARG A 243 -0.69 -19.04 1.93
CA ARG A 243 -0.97 -17.74 2.56
C ARG A 243 0.18 -16.77 2.21
N PRO A 244 -0.08 -15.45 2.09
CA PRO A 244 0.86 -14.43 1.59
C PRO A 244 2.21 -14.28 2.33
N ASP A 245 2.52 -15.22 3.24
CA ASP A 245 3.63 -15.24 4.17
C ASP A 245 4.68 -16.33 3.84
N THR A 246 4.47 -17.19 2.83
CA THR A 246 5.40 -18.32 2.56
C THR A 246 5.74 -18.54 1.09
N LEU A 247 6.82 -17.89 0.61
CA LEU A 247 7.61 -18.34 -0.57
C LEU A 247 8.21 -19.76 -0.41
N ALA A 248 8.16 -20.33 0.81
CA ALA A 248 8.72 -21.65 1.13
C ALA A 248 8.18 -22.80 0.26
N GLY A 249 6.93 -22.69 -0.22
CA GLY A 249 6.31 -23.72 -1.07
C GLY A 249 6.70 -23.62 -2.55
N ALA A 250 7.27 -22.48 -2.98
CA ALA A 250 7.65 -22.24 -4.37
C ALA A 250 9.00 -22.88 -4.72
N VAL A 251 9.94 -22.92 -3.78
CA VAL A 251 11.34 -23.36 -4.01
C VAL A 251 11.49 -24.88 -4.08
N ALA A 252 10.63 -25.66 -3.43
CA ALA A 252 10.86 -27.09 -3.21
C ALA A 252 10.57 -28.02 -4.42
N ALA A 253 10.30 -27.49 -5.62
CA ALA A 253 9.58 -28.28 -6.64
C ALA A 253 10.18 -28.34 -8.06
N GLU A 254 11.20 -27.56 -8.39
CA GLU A 254 11.98 -27.73 -9.64
C GLU A 254 13.45 -27.47 -9.35
N PRO A 255 14.26 -28.47 -8.98
CA PRO A 255 15.67 -28.27 -8.62
C PRO A 255 16.58 -27.83 -9.79
N ASP A 256 16.08 -27.93 -11.04
CA ASP A 256 16.89 -27.76 -12.26
C ASP A 256 16.60 -26.46 -13.04
N SER A 257 15.77 -25.55 -12.52
CA SER A 257 15.51 -24.25 -13.18
C SER A 257 16.63 -23.24 -12.88
N ASP A 258 17.11 -22.52 -13.91
CA ASP A 258 18.13 -21.48 -13.79
C ASP A 258 17.68 -20.29 -12.90
N LEU A 259 16.38 -20.20 -12.57
CA LEU A 259 15.82 -19.22 -11.64
C LEU A 259 15.87 -19.67 -10.17
N VAL A 260 16.16 -20.95 -9.90
CA VAL A 260 16.19 -21.56 -8.55
C VAL A 260 17.21 -20.89 -7.63
N PRO A 261 18.46 -20.62 -8.05
CA PRO A 261 19.42 -19.94 -7.18
C PRO A 261 18.96 -18.53 -6.77
N ALA A 262 18.12 -17.89 -7.59
CA ALA A 262 17.61 -16.55 -7.35
C ALA A 262 16.34 -16.56 -6.48
N LEU A 263 15.48 -17.57 -6.67
CA LEU A 263 14.32 -17.86 -5.80
C LEU A 263 14.75 -18.38 -4.40
N ASP A 264 15.87 -19.12 -4.33
CA ASP A 264 16.52 -19.51 -3.08
C ASP A 264 17.03 -18.31 -2.28
N ARG A 265 17.56 -17.29 -2.97
CA ARG A 265 17.99 -16.03 -2.35
C ARG A 265 16.80 -15.24 -1.81
N LEU A 266 15.68 -15.22 -2.56
CA LEU A 266 14.38 -14.69 -2.12
C LEU A 266 13.87 -15.39 -0.86
N ASP A 267 13.88 -16.72 -0.86
CA ASP A 267 13.40 -17.50 0.28
C ASP A 267 14.35 -17.44 1.49
N ALA A 268 15.66 -17.37 1.26
CA ALA A 268 16.66 -17.14 2.32
C ALA A 268 16.57 -15.72 2.91
N ALA A 269 16.28 -14.71 2.09
CA ALA A 269 15.97 -13.36 2.56
C ALA A 269 14.71 -13.37 3.44
N ARG A 270 13.64 -14.03 2.97
CA ARG A 270 12.40 -14.23 3.74
C ARG A 270 12.65 -14.94 5.08
N ARG A 271 13.36 -16.08 5.10
CA ARG A 271 13.68 -16.84 6.32
C ARG A 271 14.45 -15.99 7.34
N ARG A 272 15.44 -15.21 6.91
CA ARG A 272 16.18 -14.27 7.78
C ARG A 272 15.29 -13.23 8.44
N TRP A 273 14.25 -12.76 7.75
CA TRP A 273 13.31 -11.78 8.28
C TRP A 273 12.18 -12.39 9.12
N ALA A 274 11.73 -13.60 8.80
CA ALA A 274 10.77 -14.38 9.60
C ALA A 274 11.36 -14.77 10.97
N GLY A 275 12.63 -15.18 11.04
CA GLY A 275 13.32 -15.45 12.30
C GLY A 275 13.42 -14.20 13.19
N ARG A 276 13.63 -13.02 12.58
CA ARG A 276 13.62 -11.73 13.30
C ARG A 276 12.22 -11.31 13.73
N LEU A 277 11.17 -11.67 12.99
CA LEU A 277 9.77 -11.40 13.34
C LEU A 277 9.36 -12.20 14.58
N ALA A 278 9.68 -13.51 14.60
CA ALA A 278 9.40 -14.38 15.74
C ALA A 278 10.17 -13.95 17.00
N ALA A 279 11.43 -13.56 16.85
CA ALA A 279 12.25 -13.06 17.97
C ALA A 279 11.75 -11.71 18.52
N ASP A 280 11.23 -10.82 17.67
CA ASP A 280 10.64 -9.55 18.12
C ASP A 280 9.27 -9.75 18.78
N ALA A 281 8.47 -10.72 18.32
CA ALA A 281 7.17 -11.08 18.91
C ALA A 281 7.31 -11.80 20.26
N ALA A 282 8.34 -12.65 20.41
CA ALA A 282 8.63 -13.33 21.67
C ALA A 282 9.15 -12.41 22.79
N ARG A 283 9.58 -11.19 22.46
CA ARG A 283 10.10 -10.20 23.42
C ARG A 283 9.02 -9.39 24.15
N ASP A 284 7.74 -9.52 23.77
CA ASP A 284 6.64 -8.79 24.43
C ASP A 284 5.35 -9.64 24.53
N PRO A 285 5.29 -10.63 25.44
CA PRO A 285 4.18 -11.57 25.57
C PRO A 285 2.92 -11.00 26.25
N LEU A 286 2.93 -9.74 26.69
CA LEU A 286 1.86 -9.15 27.51
C LEU A 286 0.75 -8.51 26.66
N ARG A 287 -0.07 -9.27 25.93
CA ARG A 287 -1.39 -8.77 25.45
C ARG A 287 -2.39 -9.80 24.87
N LEU A 288 -2.25 -11.10 25.14
CA LEU A 288 -3.28 -12.08 24.74
C LEU A 288 -4.36 -12.36 25.81
N ASP A 289 -4.20 -11.86 27.04
CA ASP A 289 -5.04 -12.29 28.18
C ASP A 289 -6.11 -11.29 28.66
N ARG A 290 -6.52 -10.32 27.84
CA ARG A 290 -7.63 -9.40 28.21
C ARG A 290 -8.63 -9.16 27.09
N ALA A 291 -9.19 -10.24 26.57
CA ALA A 291 -10.44 -10.24 25.82
C ALA A 291 -11.25 -11.54 26.06
N ALA A 292 -11.34 -11.95 27.33
CA ALA A 292 -12.36 -12.87 27.82
C ALA A 292 -13.33 -12.08 28.71
#